data_AF-A0A6M3JR85-F1
#
_entry.id   AF-A0A6M3JR85-F1
#
_cell.length_a   1.000
_cell.length_b   1.000
_cell.length_c   1.000
_cell.angle_alpha   90.00
_cell.angle_beta   90.00
_cell.angle_gamma   90.00
#
_symmetry.space_group_name_H-M   'P 1'
#
loop_
_entity.id
_entity.type
_entity.pdbx_description
1 polymer ?
#
loop_
_entity_poly.entity_id
_entity_poly.type
_entity_poly.pdbx_seq_one_letter_code
_entity_poly.pdbx_strand_id
1 'polypeptide(L)'
;MTTELVHFDAARRELALASNIDEIKILRDKAEALRQYIRQQGASLEMQNQCAEIKLRAERKAGEMIKDDPDIRQGGSKFHDVTLNDYGITNLQSHRWQLEASVPEPILEQHIAEVKAKGEELTSIGVQRLAARLQRKEYIDQTLSMPTNKYRTIIIDPPWPIQKIEREVAITQQQMDYQTWDLDRIRDLPLPADDNCHLYLWTTQRYLPSSFSILQAWGFAYIFTMVWHKNGGFQPFNLPQYNCEFCLFGKKGDLPFLDTKDFFTCFNGGRREHSRKPIEFYELIKRVSPEPRIEIFSREKYDGFDQYGDETNRFENS
;
A
#
# COMPACT_ATOMS: atom_id res chain seq x y z
N MET A 1 -5.16 41.09 -2.04
CA MET A 1 -5.92 39.82 -2.09
C MET A 1 -6.75 39.87 -3.36
N THR A 2 -6.53 38.96 -4.30
CA THR A 2 -7.35 38.84 -5.51
C THR A 2 -8.78 38.43 -5.13
N THR A 3 -9.77 38.92 -5.86
CA THR A 3 -11.22 38.67 -5.64
C THR A 3 -11.54 37.17 -5.51
N GLU A 4 -10.74 36.31 -6.14
CA GLU A 4 -10.85 34.84 -6.14
C GLU A 4 -10.59 34.21 -4.75
N LEU A 5 -9.55 34.66 -4.02
CA LEU A 5 -9.27 34.20 -2.66
C LEU A 5 -10.43 34.51 -1.70
N VAL A 6 -11.11 35.63 -1.93
CA VAL A 6 -12.23 36.08 -1.10
C VAL A 6 -13.44 35.15 -1.25
N HIS A 7 -13.72 34.65 -2.46
CA HIS A 7 -14.81 33.70 -2.70
C HIS A 7 -14.53 32.32 -2.09
N PHE A 8 -13.28 31.88 -2.12
CA PHE A 8 -12.86 30.61 -1.53
C PHE A 8 -12.93 30.64 0.00
N ASP A 9 -12.46 31.72 0.62
CA ASP A 9 -12.54 31.91 2.08
C ASP A 9 -13.99 32.09 2.56
N ALA A 10 -14.88 32.65 1.72
CA ALA A 10 -16.30 32.69 2.00
C ALA A 10 -16.92 31.29 1.99
N ALA A 11 -16.65 30.47 0.96
CA ALA A 11 -17.16 29.10 0.85
C ALA A 11 -16.68 28.21 2.01
N ARG A 12 -15.43 28.36 2.46
CA ARG A 12 -14.92 27.66 3.65
C ARG A 12 -15.65 28.07 4.93
N ARG A 13 -15.92 29.36 5.11
CA ARG A 13 -16.69 29.87 6.27
C ARG A 13 -18.13 29.37 6.24
N GLU A 14 -18.78 29.42 5.08
CA GLU A 14 -20.14 28.90 4.90
C GLU A 14 -20.19 27.40 5.22
N LEU A 15 -19.23 26.62 4.72
CA LEU A 15 -19.11 25.21 5.05
C LEU A 15 -18.88 24.96 6.54
N ALA A 16 -18.07 25.78 7.21
CA ALA A 16 -17.83 25.66 8.64
C ALA A 16 -19.13 25.91 9.45
N LEU A 17 -19.96 26.85 9.02
CA LEU A 17 -21.24 27.19 9.66
C LEU A 17 -22.37 26.21 9.35
N ALA A 18 -22.30 25.47 8.24
CA ALA A 18 -23.34 24.51 7.86
C ALA A 18 -23.61 23.50 8.98
N SER A 19 -24.88 23.34 9.35
CA SER A 19 -25.28 22.62 10.57
C SER A 19 -26.01 21.31 10.29
N ASN A 20 -26.42 21.10 9.04
CA ASN A 20 -27.11 19.89 8.60
C ASN A 20 -26.56 19.37 7.27
N ILE A 21 -26.91 18.13 6.95
CA ILE A 21 -26.38 17.40 5.80
C ILE A 21 -26.82 17.99 4.45
N ASP A 22 -28.00 18.62 4.40
CA ASP A 22 -28.54 19.24 3.19
C ASP A 22 -27.75 20.49 2.80
N GLU A 23 -27.49 21.38 3.76
CA GLU A 23 -26.62 22.55 3.58
C GLU A 23 -25.23 22.15 3.08
N ILE A 24 -24.64 21.12 3.70
CA ILE A 24 -23.33 20.61 3.30
C ILE A 24 -23.37 20.05 1.87
N LYS A 25 -24.41 19.29 1.53
CA LYS A 25 -24.58 18.71 0.19
C LYS A 25 -24.74 19.80 -0.87
N ILE A 26 -25.51 20.84 -0.60
CA ILE A 26 -25.67 21.99 -1.50
C ILE A 26 -24.30 22.64 -1.78
N LEU A 27 -23.49 22.87 -0.74
CA LEU A 27 -22.15 23.44 -0.90
C LEU A 27 -21.22 22.53 -1.69
N ARG A 28 -21.25 21.23 -1.41
CA ARG A 28 -20.50 20.20 -2.13
C ARG A 28 -20.86 20.23 -3.63
N ASP A 29 -22.14 20.23 -3.94
CA ASP A 29 -22.64 20.15 -5.33
C ASP A 29 -22.34 21.44 -6.09
N LYS A 30 -22.47 22.61 -5.45
CA LYS A 30 -22.02 23.89 -6.00
C LYS A 30 -20.52 23.88 -6.33
N ALA A 31 -19.68 23.37 -5.42
CA ALA A 31 -18.24 23.30 -5.62
C ALA A 31 -17.84 22.37 -6.78
N GLU A 32 -18.48 21.19 -6.87
CA GLU A 32 -18.25 20.26 -7.99
C GLU A 32 -18.74 20.82 -9.33
N ALA A 33 -19.92 21.45 -9.35
CA ALA A 33 -20.44 22.09 -10.56
C ALA A 33 -19.53 23.22 -11.04
N LEU A 34 -19.06 24.06 -10.12
CA LEU A 34 -18.11 25.13 -10.44
C LEU A 34 -16.79 24.56 -10.97
N ARG A 35 -16.24 23.51 -10.35
CA ARG A 35 -15.04 22.82 -10.82
C ARG A 35 -15.17 22.35 -12.27
N GLN A 36 -16.30 21.72 -12.59
CA GLN A 36 -16.56 21.23 -13.95
C GLN A 36 -16.67 22.37 -14.96
N TYR A 37 -17.37 23.46 -14.58
CA TYR A 37 -17.49 24.65 -15.41
C TYR A 37 -16.12 25.30 -15.70
N ILE A 38 -15.31 25.56 -14.67
CA ILE A 38 -14.00 26.20 -14.85
C ILE A 38 -13.01 25.29 -15.61
N ARG A 39 -13.13 23.97 -15.44
CA ARG A 39 -12.34 22.99 -16.22
C ARG A 39 -12.66 23.07 -17.72
N GLN A 40 -13.94 23.21 -18.08
CA GLN A 40 -14.36 23.38 -19.49
C GLN A 40 -13.86 24.70 -20.08
N GLN A 41 -13.73 25.75 -19.28
CA GLN A 41 -13.20 27.06 -19.68
C GLN A 41 -11.65 27.09 -19.75
N GLY A 42 -10.97 25.97 -19.48
CA GLY A 42 -9.50 25.91 -19.50
C GLY A 42 -8.83 26.64 -18.32
N ALA A 43 -9.54 26.80 -17.19
CA ALA A 43 -8.98 27.42 -15.99
C ALA A 43 -7.79 26.62 -15.42
N SER A 44 -6.93 27.31 -14.66
CA SER A 44 -5.74 26.70 -14.08
C SER A 44 -6.06 25.53 -13.14
N LEU A 45 -5.13 24.59 -13.03
CA LEU A 45 -5.25 23.47 -12.09
C LEU A 45 -5.38 23.94 -10.63
N GLU A 46 -4.79 25.09 -10.30
CA GLU A 46 -4.94 25.71 -8.98
C GLU A 46 -6.40 26.04 -8.67
N MET A 47 -7.12 26.68 -9.59
CA MET A 47 -8.54 27.00 -9.41
C MET A 47 -9.40 25.74 -9.35
N GLN A 48 -9.08 24.72 -10.15
CA GLN A 48 -9.73 23.41 -10.10
C GLN A 48 -9.51 22.74 -8.74
N ASN A 49 -8.29 22.81 -8.20
CA ASN A 49 -7.92 22.24 -6.90
C ASN A 49 -8.57 22.99 -5.72
N GLN A 50 -8.78 24.31 -5.83
CA GLN A 50 -9.56 25.05 -4.84
C GLN A 50 -11.00 24.51 -4.79
N CYS A 51 -11.69 24.40 -5.93
CA CYS A 51 -13.05 23.85 -5.95
C CYS A 51 -13.10 22.39 -5.45
N ALA A 52 -12.13 21.56 -5.85
CA ALA A 52 -11.99 20.19 -5.38
C ALA A 52 -11.80 20.12 -3.85
N GLU A 53 -11.09 21.08 -3.26
CA GLU A 53 -10.86 21.11 -1.82
C GLU A 53 -12.13 21.45 -1.04
N ILE A 54 -12.93 22.44 -1.47
CA ILE A 54 -14.22 22.76 -0.82
C ILE A 54 -15.12 21.53 -0.85
N LYS A 55 -15.23 20.90 -2.02
CA LYS A 55 -16.00 19.67 -2.20
C LYS A 55 -15.52 18.60 -1.22
N LEU A 56 -14.22 18.31 -1.18
CA LEU A 56 -13.63 17.30 -0.30
C LEU A 56 -13.89 17.59 1.18
N ARG A 57 -13.78 18.84 1.61
CA ARG A 57 -14.09 19.23 3.00
C ARG A 57 -15.58 19.08 3.31
N ALA A 58 -16.45 19.36 2.35
CA ALA A 58 -17.88 19.14 2.49
C ALA A 58 -18.21 17.65 2.59
N GLU A 59 -17.60 16.82 1.75
CA GLU A 59 -17.72 15.36 1.80
C GLU A 59 -17.25 14.81 3.16
N ARG A 60 -16.10 15.26 3.68
CA ARG A 60 -15.62 14.92 5.03
C ARG A 60 -16.60 15.34 6.14
N LYS A 61 -17.04 16.60 6.14
CA LYS A 61 -17.95 17.12 7.17
C LYS A 61 -19.29 16.36 7.18
N ALA A 62 -19.82 16.03 6.00
CA ALA A 62 -20.98 15.15 5.89
C ALA A 62 -20.69 13.76 6.46
N GLY A 63 -19.52 13.18 6.15
CA GLY A 63 -19.09 11.90 6.71
C GLY A 63 -19.00 11.88 8.24
N GLU A 64 -18.50 12.95 8.85
CA GLU A 64 -18.46 13.14 10.31
C GLU A 64 -19.87 13.17 10.90
N MET A 65 -20.77 13.99 10.33
CA MET A 65 -22.16 14.08 10.77
C MET A 65 -22.90 12.74 10.68
N ILE A 66 -22.74 12.02 9.56
CA ILE A 66 -23.35 10.69 9.37
C ILE A 66 -22.85 9.69 10.41
N LYS A 67 -21.57 9.78 10.80
CA LYS A 67 -20.96 8.89 11.78
C LYS A 67 -21.50 9.16 13.19
N ASP A 68 -21.67 10.42 13.54
CA ASP A 68 -22.03 10.86 14.89
C ASP A 68 -23.55 10.88 15.12
N ASP A 69 -24.36 10.82 14.06
CA ASP A 69 -25.82 10.77 14.12
C ASP A 69 -26.35 9.30 14.08
N PRO A 70 -26.88 8.77 15.19
CA PRO A 70 -27.41 7.41 15.26
C PRO A 70 -28.68 7.20 14.41
N ASP A 71 -29.49 8.25 14.20
CA ASP A 71 -30.74 8.18 13.44
C ASP A 71 -30.46 8.07 11.93
N ILE A 72 -29.39 8.72 11.46
CA ILE A 72 -28.90 8.61 10.07
C ILE A 72 -28.23 7.25 9.83
N ARG A 73 -27.54 6.68 10.82
CA ARG A 73 -26.77 5.42 10.72
C ARG A 73 -27.61 4.16 10.58
N GLN A 74 -28.81 4.12 11.15
CA GLN A 74 -29.66 2.90 11.19
C GLN A 74 -30.67 2.78 10.04
N GLY A 75 -30.61 3.65 9.02
CA GLY A 75 -31.59 3.59 7.92
C GLY A 75 -33.01 3.88 8.40
N GLY A 76 -33.16 4.82 9.34
CA GLY A 76 -34.40 5.19 9.98
C GLY A 76 -34.58 4.53 11.34
N SER A 77 -34.60 5.33 12.41
CA SER A 77 -35.23 4.88 13.65
C SER A 77 -36.75 4.87 13.46
N LYS A 78 -37.48 4.06 14.25
CA LYS A 78 -38.97 4.03 14.26
C LYS A 78 -39.64 5.38 14.53
N PHE A 79 -38.87 6.44 14.77
CA PHE A 79 -39.33 7.76 15.22
C PHE A 79 -38.85 8.94 14.34
N HIS A 80 -38.07 8.72 13.28
CA HIS A 80 -37.71 9.76 12.30
C HIS A 80 -37.93 9.31 10.85
N ASP A 81 -38.73 10.08 10.11
CA ASP A 81 -39.23 9.82 8.74
C ASP A 81 -38.19 10.07 7.61
N VAL A 82 -36.95 10.44 7.93
CA VAL A 82 -35.97 10.90 6.93
C VAL A 82 -34.74 9.99 6.88
N THR A 83 -34.45 9.48 5.70
CA THR A 83 -33.31 8.63 5.36
C THR A 83 -32.27 9.41 4.56
N LEU A 84 -31.05 8.88 4.44
CA LEU A 84 -30.01 9.45 3.56
C LEU A 84 -30.46 9.57 2.09
N ASN A 85 -31.38 8.70 1.65
CA ASN A 85 -31.93 8.75 0.31
C ASN A 85 -32.82 9.98 0.09
N ASP A 86 -33.48 10.50 1.14
CA ASP A 86 -34.29 11.71 1.07
C ASP A 86 -33.44 12.96 0.82
N TYR A 87 -32.15 12.90 1.21
CA TYR A 87 -31.13 13.89 0.85
C TYR A 87 -30.42 13.57 -0.47
N GLY A 88 -30.82 12.52 -1.20
CA GLY A 88 -30.18 12.08 -2.43
C GLY A 88 -28.75 11.53 -2.24
N ILE A 89 -28.43 11.04 -1.04
CA ILE A 89 -27.12 10.47 -0.70
C ILE A 89 -27.22 8.94 -0.70
N THR A 90 -26.51 8.31 -1.63
CA THR A 90 -26.45 6.85 -1.71
C THR A 90 -25.63 6.25 -0.56
N ASN A 91 -25.89 4.98 -0.23
CA ASN A 91 -25.07 4.23 0.74
C ASN A 91 -23.57 4.23 0.37
N LEU A 92 -23.26 4.18 -0.93
CA LEU A 92 -21.87 4.23 -1.40
C LEU A 92 -21.23 5.59 -1.17
N GLN A 93 -21.96 6.70 -1.38
CA GLN A 93 -21.48 8.05 -1.07
C GLN A 93 -21.27 8.22 0.43
N SER A 94 -22.26 7.81 1.24
CA SER A 94 -22.17 7.83 2.69
C SER A 94 -20.94 7.07 3.21
N HIS A 95 -20.70 5.86 2.70
CA HIS A 95 -19.52 5.07 3.07
C HIS A 95 -18.21 5.78 2.68
N ARG A 96 -18.12 6.34 1.46
CA ARG A 96 -16.93 7.08 1.00
C ARG A 96 -16.65 8.32 1.83
N TRP A 97 -17.67 9.09 2.17
CA TRP A 97 -17.55 10.29 2.98
C TRP A 97 -17.11 9.98 4.41
N GLN A 98 -17.66 8.93 5.02
CA GLN A 98 -17.19 8.43 6.32
C GLN A 98 -15.74 7.94 6.26
N LEU A 99 -15.33 7.30 5.16
CA LEU A 99 -13.94 6.89 4.94
C LEU A 99 -13.01 8.12 4.84
N GLU A 100 -13.39 9.15 4.09
CA GLU A 100 -12.63 10.40 3.98
C GLU A 100 -12.53 11.15 5.31
N ALA A 101 -13.61 11.16 6.10
CA ALA A 101 -13.67 11.73 7.45
C ALA A 101 -12.73 11.00 8.44
N SER A 102 -12.44 9.71 8.21
CA SER A 102 -11.55 8.95 9.09
C SER A 102 -10.07 9.40 9.02
N VAL A 103 -9.69 10.19 8.01
CA VAL A 103 -8.32 10.73 7.90
C VAL A 103 -8.13 11.90 8.86
N PRO A 104 -7.18 11.83 9.82
CA PRO A 104 -6.89 12.93 10.73
C PRO A 104 -6.56 14.23 9.99
N GLU A 105 -7.06 15.37 10.50
CA GLU A 105 -6.91 16.69 9.86
C GLU A 105 -5.44 17.05 9.53
N PRO A 106 -4.43 16.84 10.42
CA PRO A 106 -3.05 17.13 10.06
C PRO A 106 -2.53 16.33 8.86
N ILE A 107 -2.97 15.07 8.72
CA ILE A 107 -2.57 14.20 7.61
C ILE A 107 -3.29 14.63 6.32
N LEU A 108 -4.53 15.09 6.41
CA LEU A 108 -5.25 15.67 5.28
C LEU A 108 -4.55 16.93 4.75
N GLU A 109 -4.22 17.87 5.62
CA GLU A 109 -3.56 19.12 5.23
C GLU A 109 -2.22 18.84 4.53
N GLN A 110 -1.44 17.91 5.08
CA GLN A 110 -0.21 17.45 4.45
C GLN A 110 -0.47 16.87 3.05
N HIS A 111 -1.47 15.98 2.91
CA HIS A 111 -1.82 15.39 1.62
C HIS A 111 -2.25 16.44 0.58
N ILE A 112 -3.10 17.39 0.97
CA ILE A 112 -3.55 18.48 0.09
C ILE A 112 -2.36 19.32 -0.36
N ALA A 113 -1.46 19.69 0.56
CA ALA A 113 -0.27 20.47 0.26
C ALA A 113 0.66 19.73 -0.71
N GLU A 114 0.92 18.44 -0.49
CA GLU A 114 1.77 17.62 -1.34
C GLU A 114 1.21 17.46 -2.76
N VAL A 115 -0.09 17.18 -2.90
CA VAL A 115 -0.76 17.04 -4.21
C VAL A 115 -0.68 18.36 -4.98
N LYS A 116 -0.95 19.49 -4.33
CA LYS A 116 -0.86 20.81 -4.94
C LYS A 116 0.58 21.17 -5.33
N ALA A 117 1.56 20.87 -4.47
CA ALA A 117 2.98 21.13 -4.73
C ALA A 117 3.52 20.33 -5.93
N LYS A 118 2.99 19.12 -6.16
CA LYS A 118 3.32 18.28 -7.34
C LYS A 118 2.61 18.74 -8.62
N GLY A 119 1.69 19.69 -8.55
CA GLY A 119 0.85 20.06 -9.69
C GLY A 119 -0.10 18.93 -10.11
N GLU A 120 -0.57 18.13 -9.14
CA GLU A 120 -1.52 17.05 -9.36
C GLU A 120 -2.97 17.49 -9.03
N GLU A 121 -3.96 16.77 -9.58
CA GLU A 121 -5.37 17.02 -9.32
C GLU A 121 -5.78 16.46 -7.94
N LEU A 122 -6.35 17.31 -7.09
CA LEU A 122 -6.94 16.89 -5.82
C LEU A 122 -8.25 16.13 -6.07
N THR A 123 -8.34 14.92 -5.53
CA THR A 123 -9.51 14.05 -5.73
C THR A 123 -9.94 13.37 -4.44
N SER A 124 -11.25 13.16 -4.29
CA SER A 124 -11.81 12.39 -3.18
C SER A 124 -11.26 10.95 -3.17
N ILE A 125 -11.02 10.36 -4.34
CA ILE A 125 -10.38 9.03 -4.48
C ILE A 125 -8.97 9.01 -3.87
N GLY A 126 -8.18 10.08 -4.04
CA GLY A 126 -6.86 10.21 -3.42
C GLY A 126 -6.94 10.13 -1.89
N VAL A 127 -7.91 10.83 -1.30
CA VAL A 127 -8.14 10.83 0.15
C VAL A 127 -8.73 9.50 0.63
N GLN A 128 -9.62 8.87 -0.13
CA GLN A 128 -10.14 7.52 0.17
C GLN A 128 -9.01 6.48 0.19
N ARG A 129 -8.06 6.55 -0.75
CA ARG A 129 -6.87 5.68 -0.75
C ARG A 129 -5.96 5.95 0.45
N LEU A 130 -5.79 7.22 0.82
CA LEU A 130 -5.06 7.61 2.02
C LEU A 130 -5.70 7.04 3.29
N ALA A 131 -7.02 7.15 3.42
CA ALA A 131 -7.79 6.58 4.53
C ALA A 131 -7.60 5.07 4.63
N ALA A 132 -7.79 4.35 3.52
CA ALA A 132 -7.62 2.90 3.47
C ALA A 132 -6.19 2.48 3.87
N ARG A 133 -5.17 3.24 3.45
CA ARG A 133 -3.77 3.01 3.85
C ARG A 133 -3.55 3.20 5.35
N LEU A 134 -4.11 4.26 5.95
CA LEU A 134 -3.97 4.52 7.39
C LEU A 134 -4.63 3.43 8.22
N GLN A 135 -5.87 3.04 7.89
CA GLN A 135 -6.59 1.96 8.56
C GLN A 135 -5.85 0.62 8.44
N ARG A 136 -5.30 0.34 7.25
CA ARG A 136 -4.49 -0.86 7.03
C ARG A 136 -3.21 -0.85 7.86
N LYS A 137 -2.53 0.29 7.92
CA LYS A 137 -1.32 0.44 8.72
C LYS A 137 -1.62 0.23 10.21
N GLU A 138 -2.68 0.83 10.72
CA GLU A 138 -3.12 0.63 12.11
C GLU A 138 -3.42 -0.85 12.39
N TYR A 139 -4.13 -1.53 11.49
CA TYR A 139 -4.37 -2.97 11.61
C TYR A 139 -3.08 -3.79 11.59
N ILE A 140 -2.13 -3.48 10.70
CA ILE A 140 -0.82 -4.13 10.66
C ILE A 140 -0.07 -3.90 11.98
N ASP A 141 0.01 -2.66 12.47
CA ASP A 141 0.71 -2.31 13.70
C ASP A 141 0.08 -3.00 14.94
N GLN A 142 -1.23 -3.26 14.92
CA GLN A 142 -1.93 -4.00 15.98
C GLN A 142 -1.79 -5.52 15.88
N THR A 143 -1.59 -6.07 14.68
CA THR A 143 -1.60 -7.53 14.44
C THR A 143 -0.21 -8.13 14.27
N LEU A 144 0.77 -7.34 13.84
CA LEU A 144 2.16 -7.77 13.65
C LEU A 144 3.06 -7.15 14.71
N SER A 145 3.77 -8.00 15.45
CA SER A 145 4.86 -7.58 16.34
C SER A 145 6.20 -7.70 15.62
N MET A 146 6.55 -6.71 14.79
CA MET A 146 7.86 -6.69 14.13
C MET A 146 9.00 -6.56 15.17
N PRO A 147 10.20 -7.12 14.90
CA PRO A 147 11.34 -6.95 15.78
C PRO A 147 11.70 -5.47 15.96
N THR A 148 12.06 -5.08 17.20
CA THR A 148 12.42 -3.69 17.55
C THR A 148 13.82 -3.31 17.10
N ASN A 149 14.73 -4.30 16.96
CA ASN A 149 16.08 -4.10 16.45
C ASN A 149 16.05 -3.56 15.01
N LYS A 150 17.00 -2.70 14.68
CA LYS A 150 17.22 -2.23 13.30
C LYS A 150 18.26 -3.08 12.61
N TYR A 151 18.02 -3.40 11.34
CA TYR A 151 18.86 -4.27 10.53
C TYR A 151 19.51 -3.51 9.38
N ARG A 152 20.78 -3.83 9.13
CA ARG A 152 21.54 -3.31 7.96
C ARG A 152 21.36 -4.19 6.74
N THR A 153 20.85 -5.41 6.91
CA THR A 153 20.49 -6.32 5.82
C THR A 153 19.15 -6.98 6.10
N ILE A 154 18.22 -6.84 5.16
CA ILE A 154 16.90 -7.48 5.21
C ILE A 154 16.76 -8.39 3.99
N ILE A 155 16.42 -9.65 4.22
CA ILE A 155 15.89 -10.55 3.20
C ILE A 155 14.39 -10.67 3.43
N ILE A 156 13.59 -10.61 2.38
CA ILE A 156 12.15 -10.77 2.48
C ILE A 156 11.60 -11.58 1.31
N ASP A 157 10.79 -12.57 1.61
CA ASP A 157 10.05 -13.39 0.64
C ASP A 157 8.55 -13.27 0.94
N PRO A 158 7.89 -12.19 0.46
CA PRO A 158 6.52 -11.90 0.86
C PRO A 158 5.55 -13.02 0.48
N PRO A 159 4.45 -13.19 1.25
CA PRO A 159 3.35 -14.09 0.88
C PRO A 159 2.53 -13.50 -0.27
N TRP A 160 3.12 -13.47 -1.47
CA TRP A 160 2.52 -12.92 -2.68
C TRP A 160 1.10 -13.46 -2.92
N PRO A 161 0.16 -12.65 -3.43
CA PRO A 161 -1.19 -13.12 -3.72
C PRO A 161 -1.16 -14.38 -4.60
N ILE A 162 -2.00 -15.37 -4.32
CA ILE A 162 -2.24 -16.47 -5.26
C ILE A 162 -3.66 -16.31 -5.77
N GLN A 163 -3.82 -16.02 -7.05
CA GLN A 163 -5.12 -16.21 -7.69
C GLN A 163 -5.28 -17.70 -7.95
N LYS A 164 -6.29 -18.32 -7.32
CA LYS A 164 -6.73 -19.68 -7.65
C LYS A 164 -7.11 -19.67 -9.13
N ILE A 165 -6.33 -20.35 -9.96
CA ILE A 165 -6.77 -20.65 -11.33
C ILE A 165 -7.73 -21.83 -11.17
N GLU A 166 -9.04 -21.57 -11.20
CA GLU A 166 -10.01 -22.65 -11.40
C GLU A 166 -9.71 -23.26 -12.77
N ARG A 167 -9.26 -24.52 -12.78
CA ARG A 167 -9.10 -25.30 -14.00
C ARG A 167 -10.12 -26.43 -13.95
N GLU A 168 -10.81 -26.66 -15.06
CA GLU A 168 -11.74 -27.79 -15.23
C GLU A 168 -11.07 -29.16 -15.11
N VAL A 169 -9.74 -29.23 -15.09
CA VAL A 169 -8.98 -30.46 -14.87
C VAL A 169 -8.05 -30.27 -13.68
N ALA A 170 -8.34 -31.00 -12.60
CA ALA A 170 -7.54 -31.05 -11.40
C ALA A 170 -6.16 -31.68 -11.70
N ILE A 171 -5.15 -30.83 -11.88
CA ILE A 171 -3.77 -31.26 -11.65
C ILE A 171 -3.60 -31.27 -10.14
N THR A 172 -3.23 -32.43 -9.59
CA THR A 172 -2.83 -32.63 -8.19
C THR A 172 -1.63 -31.77 -7.83
N GLN A 173 -1.83 -30.46 -7.71
CA GLN A 173 -0.94 -29.58 -6.97
C GLN A 173 -1.33 -29.75 -5.51
N GLN A 174 -0.47 -30.41 -4.73
CA GLN A 174 -0.59 -30.46 -3.28
C GLN A 174 -0.91 -29.04 -2.77
N GLN A 175 -2.08 -28.89 -2.16
CA GLN A 175 -2.54 -27.65 -1.57
C GLN A 175 -1.52 -27.17 -0.55
N MET A 176 -0.79 -26.12 -0.94
CA MET A 176 0.02 -25.35 -0.02
C MET A 176 -0.89 -24.26 0.53
N ASP A 177 -1.58 -24.57 1.62
CA ASP A 177 -2.54 -23.70 2.31
C ASP A 177 -1.76 -22.64 3.12
N TYR A 178 -1.15 -21.68 2.43
CA TYR A 178 -0.47 -20.54 3.06
C TYR A 178 -1.33 -19.29 2.87
N GLN A 179 -1.46 -18.51 3.94
CA GLN A 179 -2.13 -17.22 3.88
C GLN A 179 -1.37 -16.29 2.92
N THR A 180 -2.04 -15.85 1.86
CA THR A 180 -1.49 -14.85 0.94
C THR A 180 -1.99 -13.46 1.29
N TRP A 181 -1.18 -12.45 1.01
CA TRP A 181 -1.49 -11.07 1.30
C TRP A 181 -1.72 -10.31 0.00
N ASP A 182 -2.65 -9.35 0.01
CA ASP A 182 -2.74 -8.41 -1.08
C ASP A 182 -1.47 -7.53 -1.17
N LEU A 183 -1.20 -7.00 -2.36
CA LEU A 183 0.02 -6.22 -2.64
C LEU A 183 0.12 -4.96 -1.76
N ASP A 184 -1.02 -4.47 -1.34
CA ASP A 184 -1.21 -3.23 -0.61
C ASP A 184 -0.77 -3.43 0.85
N ARG A 185 -1.17 -4.55 1.46
CA ARG A 185 -0.69 -5.02 2.78
C ARG A 185 0.80 -5.32 2.77
N ILE A 186 1.32 -5.95 1.71
CA ILE A 186 2.77 -6.17 1.57
C ILE A 186 3.50 -4.82 1.52
N ARG A 187 3.00 -3.88 0.70
CA ARG A 187 3.62 -2.55 0.54
C ARG A 187 3.68 -1.77 1.86
N ASP A 188 2.67 -1.91 2.70
CA ASP A 188 2.55 -1.17 3.96
C ASP A 188 3.29 -1.83 5.15
N LEU A 189 4.05 -2.90 4.92
CA LEU A 189 4.86 -3.57 5.95
C LEU A 189 5.87 -2.61 6.62
N PRO A 190 5.89 -2.51 7.96
CA PRO A 190 6.85 -1.68 8.68
C PRO A 190 8.19 -2.42 8.83
N LEU A 191 9.02 -2.38 7.79
CA LEU A 191 10.31 -3.07 7.80
C LEU A 191 11.25 -2.51 8.89
N PRO A 192 11.98 -3.37 9.63
CA PRO A 192 12.91 -2.96 10.68
C PRO A 192 14.25 -2.50 10.10
N ALA A 193 14.21 -1.65 9.07
CA ALA A 193 15.39 -1.17 8.36
C ALA A 193 16.11 -0.07 9.16
N ASP A 194 17.44 -0.17 9.19
CA ASP A 194 18.35 0.92 9.55
C ASP A 194 18.30 2.04 8.49
N ASP A 195 18.88 3.21 8.82
CA ASP A 195 19.02 4.34 7.88
C ASP A 195 19.94 3.98 6.70
N ASN A 196 20.93 3.11 6.94
CA ASN A 196 21.81 2.54 5.92
C ASN A 196 21.57 1.03 5.84
N CYS A 197 20.83 0.58 4.83
CA CYS A 197 20.32 -0.79 4.77
C CYS A 197 20.34 -1.37 3.35
N HIS A 198 20.70 -2.64 3.26
CA HIS A 198 20.51 -3.51 2.10
C HIS A 198 19.17 -4.24 2.22
N LEU A 199 18.42 -4.34 1.14
CA LEU A 199 17.18 -5.12 1.07
C LEU A 199 17.18 -6.04 -0.14
N TYR A 200 16.88 -7.31 0.12
CA TYR A 200 16.77 -8.39 -0.86
C TYR A 200 15.32 -8.89 -0.90
N LEU A 201 14.58 -8.52 -1.94
CA LEU A 201 13.16 -8.81 -2.12
C LEU A 201 12.97 -9.95 -3.13
N TRP A 202 12.65 -11.14 -2.64
CA TRP A 202 12.31 -12.27 -3.48
C TRP A 202 10.96 -12.07 -4.19
N THR A 203 10.91 -12.41 -5.47
CA THR A 203 9.72 -12.30 -6.31
C THR A 203 9.74 -13.32 -7.45
N THR A 204 8.61 -13.40 -8.15
CA THR A 204 8.40 -14.28 -9.32
C THR A 204 8.10 -13.45 -10.56
N GLN A 205 8.11 -14.08 -11.74
CA GLN A 205 7.79 -13.44 -13.02
C GLN A 205 6.52 -12.59 -12.97
N ARG A 206 5.50 -13.04 -12.23
CA ARG A 206 4.21 -12.37 -12.10
C ARG A 206 4.28 -11.08 -11.29
N TYR A 207 5.01 -11.10 -10.18
CA TYR A 207 5.07 -10.00 -9.21
C TYR A 207 6.28 -9.10 -9.40
N LEU A 208 7.13 -9.40 -10.39
CA LEU A 208 8.28 -8.59 -10.73
C LEU A 208 7.92 -7.11 -10.96
N PRO A 209 6.89 -6.73 -11.74
CA PRO A 209 6.51 -5.32 -11.88
C PRO A 209 6.09 -4.67 -10.55
N SER A 210 5.28 -5.37 -9.74
CA SER A 210 4.82 -4.87 -8.44
C SER A 210 5.96 -4.72 -7.45
N SER A 211 6.97 -5.59 -7.51
CA SER A 211 8.10 -5.60 -6.57
C SER A 211 8.93 -4.32 -6.62
N PHE A 212 9.09 -3.68 -7.80
CA PHE A 212 9.75 -2.38 -7.91
C PHE A 212 9.00 -1.29 -7.14
N SER A 213 7.67 -1.24 -7.28
CA SER A 213 6.84 -0.25 -6.58
C SER A 213 6.84 -0.46 -5.06
N ILE A 214 6.90 -1.72 -4.61
CA ILE A 214 6.96 -2.09 -3.20
C ILE A 214 8.31 -1.71 -2.60
N LEU A 215 9.42 -2.02 -3.30
CA LEU A 215 10.76 -1.64 -2.88
C LEU A 215 10.90 -0.13 -2.68
N GLN A 216 10.37 0.64 -3.62
CA GLN A 216 10.34 2.10 -3.53
C GLN A 216 9.47 2.59 -2.35
N ALA A 217 8.31 1.97 -2.12
CA ALA A 217 7.43 2.35 -1.01
C ALA A 217 8.06 2.10 0.36
N TRP A 218 8.91 1.08 0.49
CA TRP A 218 9.72 0.86 1.69
C TRP A 218 10.92 1.82 1.82
N GLY A 219 11.12 2.71 0.85
CA GLY A 219 12.19 3.72 0.86
C GLY A 219 13.55 3.21 0.40
N PHE A 220 13.59 2.14 -0.40
CA PHE A 220 14.82 1.60 -0.98
C PHE A 220 14.94 1.99 -2.46
N ALA A 221 16.11 2.47 -2.85
CA ALA A 221 16.44 2.68 -4.26
C ALA A 221 16.82 1.34 -4.90
N TYR A 222 16.15 0.98 -5.98
CA TYR A 222 16.52 -0.19 -6.78
C TYR A 222 17.91 -0.03 -7.39
N ILE A 223 18.74 -1.08 -7.33
CA ILE A 223 20.07 -1.08 -7.96
C ILE A 223 20.20 -2.21 -8.99
N PHE A 224 19.93 -3.45 -8.60
CA PHE A 224 20.03 -4.61 -9.50
C PHE A 224 19.05 -5.71 -9.13
N THR A 225 18.82 -6.64 -10.06
CA THR A 225 18.02 -7.83 -9.85
C THR A 225 18.92 -9.05 -9.94
N MET A 226 18.88 -9.90 -8.91
CA MET A 226 19.48 -11.22 -8.96
C MET A 226 18.50 -12.23 -9.56
N VAL A 227 19.05 -13.24 -10.25
CA VAL A 227 18.30 -14.31 -10.91
C VAL A 227 18.81 -15.64 -10.38
N TRP A 228 17.92 -16.38 -9.73
CA TRP A 228 18.14 -17.78 -9.40
C TRP A 228 17.58 -18.65 -10.52
N HIS A 229 18.47 -19.28 -11.28
CA HIS A 229 18.07 -20.26 -12.29
C HIS A 229 17.64 -21.58 -11.64
N LYS A 230 16.47 -22.07 -12.04
CA LYS A 230 15.90 -23.35 -11.62
C LYS A 230 15.93 -24.32 -12.80
N ASN A 231 16.42 -25.53 -12.56
CA ASN A 231 16.37 -26.59 -13.57
C ASN A 231 14.92 -27.04 -13.77
N GLY A 232 14.20 -26.39 -14.70
CA GLY A 232 12.78 -26.59 -15.01
C GLY A 232 11.84 -25.61 -14.31
N GLY A 233 10.54 -25.73 -14.57
CA GLY A 233 9.51 -24.86 -13.98
C GLY A 233 8.14 -25.00 -14.65
N PHE A 234 7.20 -24.14 -14.25
CA PHE A 234 5.87 -24.10 -14.87
C PHE A 234 5.97 -23.47 -16.26
N GLN A 235 5.43 -24.15 -17.27
CA GLN A 235 5.29 -23.60 -18.62
C GLN A 235 3.81 -23.30 -18.88
N PRO A 236 3.42 -22.01 -18.95
CA PRO A 236 2.07 -21.66 -19.37
C PRO A 236 1.86 -22.01 -20.86
N PHE A 237 0.60 -22.23 -21.24
CA PHE A 237 0.25 -22.48 -22.63
C PHE A 237 0.69 -21.31 -23.53
N ASN A 238 1.32 -21.61 -24.66
CA ASN A 238 1.87 -20.63 -25.61
C ASN A 238 2.87 -19.61 -25.04
N LEU A 239 3.49 -19.90 -23.89
CA LEU A 239 4.49 -19.04 -23.25
C LEU A 239 5.77 -19.83 -22.91
N PRO A 240 6.91 -19.14 -22.73
CA PRO A 240 8.15 -19.78 -22.30
C PRO A 240 8.01 -20.38 -20.91
N GLN A 241 8.84 -21.39 -20.61
CA GLN A 241 8.89 -21.98 -19.29
C GLN A 241 9.47 -20.96 -18.28
N TYR A 242 8.79 -20.78 -17.16
CA TYR A 242 9.27 -19.95 -16.06
C TYR A 242 10.23 -20.78 -15.19
N ASN A 243 11.51 -20.73 -15.53
CA ASN A 243 12.60 -21.51 -14.93
C ASN A 243 13.55 -20.65 -14.07
N CYS A 244 13.07 -19.54 -13.52
CA CYS A 244 13.85 -18.71 -12.61
C CYS A 244 12.98 -18.02 -11.56
N GLU A 245 13.62 -17.62 -10.47
CA GLU A 245 13.10 -16.65 -9.51
C GLU A 245 14.01 -15.43 -9.45
N PHE A 246 13.44 -14.30 -9.03
CA PHE A 246 14.14 -13.02 -8.99
C PHE A 246 14.30 -12.57 -7.54
N CYS A 247 15.39 -11.89 -7.25
CA CYS A 247 15.59 -11.19 -5.99
C CYS A 247 16.03 -9.77 -6.29
N LEU A 248 15.15 -8.80 -6.06
CA LEU A 248 15.49 -7.39 -6.24
C LEU A 248 16.39 -6.94 -5.09
N PHE A 249 17.50 -6.31 -5.43
CA PHE A 249 18.32 -5.61 -4.45
C PHE A 249 17.98 -4.12 -4.47
N GLY A 250 17.63 -3.61 -3.29
CA GLY A 250 17.49 -2.20 -3.03
C GLY A 250 18.42 -1.72 -1.92
N LYS A 251 18.81 -0.46 -1.99
CA LYS A 251 19.69 0.20 -1.03
C LYS A 251 18.99 1.42 -0.44
N LYS A 252 19.09 1.57 0.88
CA LYS A 252 18.71 2.76 1.64
C LYS A 252 19.96 3.38 2.26
N GLY A 253 20.06 4.70 2.20
CA GLY A 253 21.27 5.42 2.63
C GLY A 253 22.50 5.05 1.79
N ASP A 254 23.69 5.24 2.38
CA ASP A 254 24.96 4.92 1.75
C ASP A 254 25.72 3.78 2.47
N LEU A 255 25.18 2.57 2.34
CA LEU A 255 25.85 1.33 2.78
C LEU A 255 26.63 0.67 1.63
N PRO A 256 27.97 0.50 1.72
CA PRO A 256 28.72 -0.28 0.74
C PRO A 256 28.62 -1.79 1.03
N PHE A 257 28.84 -2.61 -0.01
CA PHE A 257 29.09 -4.04 0.18
C PHE A 257 30.45 -4.27 0.86
N LEU A 258 30.54 -5.33 1.66
CA LEU A 258 31.76 -5.75 2.36
C LEU A 258 32.79 -6.37 1.42
N ASP A 259 32.31 -7.10 0.41
CA ASP A 259 33.12 -7.76 -0.61
C ASP A 259 32.32 -7.83 -1.91
N THR A 260 32.98 -7.54 -3.04
CA THR A 260 32.38 -7.56 -4.38
C THR A 260 33.05 -8.57 -5.30
N LYS A 261 34.06 -9.30 -4.82
CA LYS A 261 34.72 -10.35 -5.60
C LYS A 261 33.74 -11.48 -5.89
N ASP A 262 33.68 -11.94 -7.13
CA ASP A 262 32.82 -13.06 -7.57
C ASP A 262 31.35 -12.90 -7.14
N PHE A 263 30.85 -11.66 -7.06
CA PHE A 263 29.48 -11.34 -6.68
C PHE A 263 28.59 -11.21 -7.93
N PHE A 264 28.17 -12.36 -8.46
CA PHE A 264 27.34 -12.41 -9.67
C PHE A 264 25.85 -12.24 -9.35
N THR A 265 25.13 -11.54 -10.22
CA THR A 265 23.67 -11.39 -10.12
C THR A 265 22.91 -12.59 -10.65
N CYS A 266 23.52 -13.47 -11.46
CA CYS A 266 22.93 -14.73 -11.88
C CYS A 266 23.63 -15.89 -11.19
N PHE A 267 22.88 -16.80 -10.58
CA PHE A 267 23.44 -17.92 -9.88
C PHE A 267 22.57 -19.18 -9.99
N ASN A 268 23.24 -20.32 -9.86
CA ASN A 268 22.59 -21.62 -9.71
C ASN A 268 22.53 -21.95 -8.22
N GLY A 269 21.45 -22.62 -7.82
CA GLY A 269 21.29 -23.12 -6.45
C GLY A 269 20.41 -24.36 -6.47
N GLY A 270 20.72 -25.33 -5.60
CA GLY A 270 19.98 -26.59 -5.54
C GLY A 270 18.49 -26.36 -5.30
N ARG A 271 17.62 -26.99 -6.10
CA ARG A 271 16.17 -26.97 -5.82
C ARG A 271 15.89 -27.82 -4.59
N ARG A 272 15.22 -27.22 -3.60
CA ARG A 272 14.80 -27.88 -2.36
C ARG A 272 13.27 -27.95 -2.29
N GLU A 273 12.74 -28.73 -1.35
CA GLU A 273 11.30 -28.87 -1.12
C GLU A 273 10.65 -27.55 -0.66
N HIS A 274 9.33 -27.43 -0.84
CA HIS A 274 8.48 -26.40 -0.22
C HIS A 274 8.86 -24.92 -0.47
N SER A 275 9.41 -24.59 -1.65
CA SER A 275 9.79 -23.21 -2.04
C SER A 275 10.95 -22.61 -1.23
N ARG A 276 11.79 -23.46 -0.62
CA ARG A 276 13.02 -23.05 0.09
C ARG A 276 14.00 -22.37 -0.87
N LYS A 277 14.57 -21.26 -0.42
CA LYS A 277 15.62 -20.52 -1.13
C LYS A 277 16.96 -21.26 -0.99
N PRO A 278 17.88 -21.11 -1.96
CA PRO A 278 19.13 -21.86 -1.99
C PRO A 278 20.11 -21.40 -0.90
N ILE A 279 20.85 -22.33 -0.29
CA ILE A 279 21.82 -22.03 0.79
C ILE A 279 22.92 -21.09 0.27
N GLU A 280 23.30 -21.26 -0.99
CA GLU A 280 24.28 -20.46 -1.71
C GLU A 280 23.93 -18.96 -1.70
N PHE A 281 22.64 -18.63 -1.68
CA PHE A 281 22.19 -17.24 -1.54
C PHE A 281 22.54 -16.67 -0.16
N TYR A 282 22.24 -17.39 0.93
CA TYR A 282 22.51 -16.92 2.29
C TYR A 282 24.01 -16.77 2.56
N GLU A 283 24.83 -17.73 2.10
CA GLU A 283 26.29 -17.64 2.21
C GLU A 283 26.85 -16.44 1.44
N LEU A 284 26.32 -16.17 0.24
CA LEU A 284 26.66 -14.97 -0.52
C LEU A 284 26.28 -13.70 0.25
N ILE A 285 25.07 -13.61 0.81
CA ILE A 285 24.61 -12.43 1.53
C ILE A 285 25.42 -12.21 2.82
N LYS A 286 25.79 -13.27 3.56
CA LYS A 286 26.68 -13.17 4.72
C LYS A 286 28.02 -12.56 4.36
N ARG A 287 28.58 -12.96 3.21
CA ARG A 287 29.87 -12.44 2.74
C ARG A 287 29.80 -10.99 2.30
N VAL A 288 28.79 -10.60 1.53
CA VAL A 288 28.77 -9.30 0.85
C VAL A 288 28.02 -8.21 1.63
N SER A 289 27.11 -8.55 2.53
CA SER A 289 26.21 -7.59 3.17
C SER A 289 26.39 -7.49 4.70
N PRO A 290 26.34 -6.27 5.28
CA PRO A 290 26.62 -6.06 6.71
C PRO A 290 25.60 -6.62 7.70
N GLU A 291 26.06 -6.96 8.90
CA GLU A 291 25.23 -7.22 10.08
C GLU A 291 24.69 -5.94 10.73
N PRO A 292 23.63 -6.03 11.55
CA PRO A 292 22.79 -7.21 11.80
C PRO A 292 21.88 -7.54 10.60
N ARG A 293 21.56 -8.84 10.42
CA ARG A 293 20.76 -9.36 9.31
C ARG A 293 19.48 -10.04 9.78
N ILE A 294 18.40 -9.89 9.03
CA ILE A 294 17.11 -10.56 9.29
C ILE A 294 16.52 -11.14 8.00
N GLU A 295 15.83 -12.25 8.12
CA GLU A 295 14.91 -12.75 7.12
C GLU A 295 13.44 -12.67 7.59
N ILE A 296 12.60 -12.02 6.79
CA ILE A 296 11.18 -11.80 7.04
C ILE A 296 10.35 -12.75 6.15
N PHE A 297 9.38 -13.42 6.76
CA PHE A 297 8.59 -14.54 6.23
C PHE A 297 9.40 -15.82 5.98
N SER A 298 10.54 -15.98 6.67
CA SER A 298 11.32 -17.20 6.58
C SER A 298 10.63 -18.38 7.26
N ARG A 299 10.74 -19.55 6.64
CA ARG A 299 10.26 -20.83 7.19
C ARG A 299 11.37 -21.64 7.85
N GLU A 300 12.61 -21.15 7.79
CA GLU A 300 13.80 -21.88 8.27
C GLU A 300 14.80 -20.91 8.88
N LYS A 301 15.42 -21.31 9.99
CA LYS A 301 16.48 -20.53 10.61
C LYS A 301 17.80 -20.72 9.86
N TYR A 302 18.46 -19.62 9.51
CA TYR A 302 19.79 -19.60 8.92
C TYR A 302 20.78 -18.93 9.87
N ASP A 303 21.94 -19.55 10.08
CA ASP A 303 22.98 -18.99 10.94
C ASP A 303 23.47 -17.63 10.43
N GLY A 304 23.55 -16.63 11.32
CA GLY A 304 23.89 -15.25 10.98
C GLY A 304 22.70 -14.38 10.51
N PHE A 305 21.47 -14.89 10.59
CA PHE A 305 20.24 -14.15 10.34
C PHE A 305 19.24 -14.33 11.48
N ASP A 306 18.67 -13.22 11.96
CA ASP A 306 17.46 -13.26 12.76
C ASP A 306 16.27 -13.68 11.88
N GLN A 307 15.25 -14.30 12.49
CA GLN A 307 14.11 -14.85 11.78
C GLN A 307 12.81 -14.19 12.26
N TYR A 308 11.93 -13.84 11.31
CA TYR A 308 10.58 -13.37 11.61
C TYR A 308 9.56 -13.99 10.64
N GLY A 309 8.47 -14.58 11.15
CA GLY A 309 7.38 -15.13 10.35
C GLY A 309 6.45 -16.07 11.14
N ASP A 310 5.27 -16.35 10.61
CA ASP A 310 4.23 -17.14 11.29
C ASP A 310 4.54 -18.65 11.35
N GLU A 311 5.57 -19.12 10.64
CA GLU A 311 5.94 -20.54 10.53
C GLU A 311 7.43 -20.79 10.82
N THR A 312 7.97 -20.19 11.88
CA THR A 312 9.43 -20.22 12.14
C THR A 312 10.03 -21.62 12.32
N ASN A 313 9.24 -22.63 12.71
CA ASN A 313 9.74 -23.96 13.10
C ASN A 313 9.33 -25.10 12.13
N ARG A 314 8.96 -24.80 10.88
CA ARG A 314 8.39 -25.81 9.97
C ARG A 314 9.33 -26.96 9.59
N PHE A 315 10.65 -26.78 9.74
CA PHE A 315 11.67 -27.76 9.32
C PHE A 315 12.66 -28.20 10.40
N GLU A 316 12.40 -27.92 11.70
CA GLU A 316 13.32 -28.31 12.78
C GLU A 316 13.49 -29.84 12.96
N ASN A 317 12.69 -30.66 12.26
CA ASN A 317 12.71 -32.13 12.34
C ASN A 317 12.99 -32.83 10.98
N SER A 318 13.64 -32.17 10.02
CA SER A 318 13.96 -32.76 8.69
C SER A 318 15.41 -33.22 8.55
#